data_AF-A0A1E7ZEE7-F1
#
_entry.id   AF-A0A1E7ZEE7-F1
#
_cell.length_a   1.000
_cell.length_b   1.000
_cell.length_c   1.000
_cell.angle_alpha   90.00
_cell.angle_beta   90.00
_cell.angle_gamma   90.00
#
_symmetry.space_group_name_H-M   'P 1'
#
loop_
_entity.id
_entity.type
_entity.pdbx_description
1 polymer ?
#
loop_
_entity_poly.entity_id
_entity_poly.type
_entity_poly.pdbx_seq_one_letter_code
_entity_poly.pdbx_strand_id
1 'polypeptide(L)'
;MSDLQFEAVAHDTYQWALPADRLLRILSGPATGDMVRVSITEKMEDRDLDGSDDYLQTLATGELIDETTGELLPVNGSTIKVYHNPGKPLSEMEALEQTITDFAAIVTEEMVFKVMRRKQSMLSRTLL
;
A
#
# COMPACT_ATOMS: atom_id res chain seq x y z
N MET A 1 13.49 8.05 -18.20
CA MET A 1 12.73 8.28 -16.96
C MET A 1 13.42 7.46 -15.90
N SER A 2 13.76 8.01 -14.74
CA SER A 2 14.23 7.15 -13.64
C SER A 2 13.03 6.37 -13.13
N ASP A 3 13.19 5.06 -12.92
CA ASP A 3 12.15 4.26 -12.28
C ASP A 3 11.85 4.81 -10.88
N LEU A 4 10.61 4.65 -10.44
CA LEU A 4 10.21 5.01 -9.08
C LEU A 4 10.99 4.12 -8.11
N GLN A 5 11.75 4.73 -7.22
CA GLN A 5 12.52 4.05 -6.18
C GLN A 5 11.93 4.43 -4.83
N PHE A 6 11.80 3.44 -3.96
CA PHE A 6 11.35 3.62 -2.59
C PHE A 6 12.06 2.62 -1.68
N GLU A 7 12.15 2.95 -0.40
CA GLU A 7 12.68 2.07 0.64
C GLU A 7 11.68 1.89 1.76
N ALA A 8 11.71 0.72 2.40
CA ALA A 8 10.96 0.48 3.62
C ALA A 8 11.60 1.27 4.78
N VAL A 9 10.76 1.90 5.60
CA VAL A 9 11.19 2.61 6.80
C VAL A 9 10.70 1.84 8.01
N ALA A 10 11.55 1.73 9.03
CA ALA A 10 11.20 1.04 10.26
C ALA A 10 10.10 1.80 11.01
N HIS A 11 9.07 1.06 11.46
CA HIS A 11 7.92 1.64 12.17
C HIS A 11 8.30 2.17 13.56
N ASP A 12 9.28 1.55 14.21
CA ASP A 12 9.78 1.92 15.54
C ASP A 12 10.40 3.33 15.59
N THR A 13 10.67 3.91 14.43
CA THR A 13 11.14 5.28 14.27
C THR A 13 10.02 6.30 14.55
N TYR A 14 8.74 5.91 14.46
CA TYR A 14 7.60 6.81 14.56
C TYR A 14 6.59 6.37 15.62
N GLN A 15 6.32 7.24 16.60
CA GLN A 15 5.36 6.95 17.68
C GLN A 15 3.92 6.73 17.20
N TRP A 16 3.57 7.31 16.05
CA TRP A 16 2.23 7.21 15.46
C TRP A 16 2.05 5.93 14.62
N ALA A 17 3.14 5.25 14.26
CA ALA A 17 3.07 4.10 13.35
C ALA A 17 2.58 2.85 14.06
N LEU A 18 1.70 2.11 13.41
CA LEU A 18 1.25 0.81 13.92
C LEU A 18 2.20 -0.30 13.44
N PRO A 19 2.40 -1.38 14.22
CA PRO A 19 3.26 -2.50 13.81
C PRO A 19 2.83 -3.17 12.49
N ALA A 20 1.55 -3.07 12.13
CA ALA A 20 1.01 -3.61 10.88
C ALA A 20 1.18 -2.66 9.68
N ASP A 21 1.64 -1.43 9.90
CA ASP A 21 1.84 -0.46 8.83
C ASP A 21 3.15 -0.75 8.09
N ARG A 22 3.06 -0.74 6.77
CA ARG A 22 4.22 -0.76 5.88
C ARG A 22 4.51 0.68 5.48
N LEU A 23 5.56 1.26 6.04
CA LEU A 23 5.98 2.63 5.76
C LEU A 23 7.04 2.64 4.67
N LEU A 24 6.83 3.43 3.63
CA LEU A 24 7.73 3.52 2.48
C LEU A 24 8.12 4.97 2.20
N ARG A 25 9.41 5.25 2.05
CA ARG A 25 9.94 6.56 1.66
C ARG A 25 10.29 6.56 0.18
N ILE A 26 9.81 7.56 -0.55
CA ILE A 26 10.14 7.73 -1.97
C ILE A 26 11.55 8.33 -2.10
N LEU A 27 12.38 7.71 -2.94
CA LEU A 27 13.79 8.07 -3.11
C LEU A 27 14.06 8.83 -4.42
N SER A 28 13.20 8.68 -5.42
CA SER A 28 13.41 9.28 -6.74
C SER A 28 12.25 10.13 -7.24
N GLY A 29 12.59 11.09 -8.11
CA GLY A 29 11.63 11.94 -8.81
C GLY A 29 11.12 13.14 -7.99
N PRO A 30 10.05 13.80 -8.46
CA PRO A 30 9.50 15.01 -7.81
C PRO A 30 8.79 14.71 -6.48
N ALA A 31 8.67 13.44 -6.11
CA ALA A 31 8.09 12.98 -4.86
C ALA A 31 9.16 12.50 -3.86
N THR A 32 10.46 12.69 -4.14
CA THR A 32 11.53 12.31 -3.20
C THR A 32 11.28 12.92 -1.81
N GLY A 33 11.34 12.07 -0.79
CA GLY A 33 11.06 12.44 0.60
C GLY A 33 9.62 12.20 1.05
N ASP A 34 8.67 12.02 0.13
CA ASP A 34 7.30 11.64 0.49
C ASP A 34 7.27 10.31 1.26
N MET A 35 6.37 10.22 2.25
CA MET A 35 6.07 8.98 2.95
C MET A 35 4.72 8.41 2.52
N VAL A 36 4.73 7.13 2.15
CA VAL A 36 3.55 6.33 1.85
C VAL A 36 3.33 5.34 2.99
N ARG A 37 2.14 5.37 3.59
CA ARG A 37 1.67 4.31 4.48
C ARG A 37 0.85 3.32 3.68
N VAL A 38 1.16 2.03 3.81
CA VAL A 38 0.35 0.95 3.29
C VAL A 38 -0.13 0.07 4.44
N SER A 39 -1.44 -0.07 4.58
CA SER A 39 -2.07 -0.98 5.54
C SER A 39 -2.76 -2.10 4.76
N ILE A 40 -2.51 -3.35 5.15
CA ILE A 40 -3.05 -4.55 4.49
C ILE A 40 -3.86 -5.33 5.52
N THR A 41 -5.11 -5.63 5.19
CA THR A 41 -5.95 -6.58 5.92
C THR A 41 -6.13 -7.83 5.08
N GLU A 42 -5.81 -8.98 5.65
CA GLU A 42 -6.00 -10.29 5.04
C GLU A 42 -7.26 -10.93 5.60
N LYS A 43 -8.03 -11.59 4.74
CA LYS A 43 -9.22 -12.35 5.10
C LYS A 43 -9.26 -13.62 4.27
N MET A 44 -9.24 -14.75 4.96
CA MET A 44 -9.53 -16.04 4.34
C MET A 44 -11.03 -16.14 4.09
N GLU A 45 -11.40 -16.61 2.91
CA GLU A 45 -12.78 -16.83 2.50
C GLU A 45 -12.96 -18.26 2.01
N ASP A 46 -14.10 -18.85 2.39
CA ASP A 46 -14.70 -20.02 1.79
C ASP A 46 -15.72 -19.54 0.74
N ARG A 47 -15.35 -19.61 -0.55
CA ARG A 47 -16.18 -19.13 -1.65
C ARG A 47 -17.19 -20.14 -2.17
N ASP A 48 -16.91 -21.44 -2.03
CA ASP A 48 -17.79 -22.51 -2.48
C ASP A 48 -18.69 -23.08 -1.37
N LEU A 49 -18.51 -22.58 -0.14
CA LEU A 49 -19.26 -22.90 1.07
C LEU A 49 -19.11 -24.36 1.50
N ASP A 50 -17.96 -24.96 1.22
CA ASP A 50 -17.67 -26.36 1.57
C ASP A 50 -17.16 -26.55 3.01
N GLY A 51 -16.94 -25.44 3.73
CA GLY A 51 -16.46 -25.40 5.10
C GLY A 51 -14.93 -25.31 5.21
N SER A 52 -14.22 -25.19 4.09
CA SER A 52 -12.78 -24.93 4.04
C SER A 52 -12.49 -23.60 3.35
N ASP A 53 -11.51 -22.85 3.90
CA ASP A 53 -11.07 -21.62 3.24
C ASP A 53 -10.35 -21.97 1.93
N ASP A 54 -10.78 -21.38 0.81
CA ASP A 54 -10.25 -21.64 -0.53
C ASP A 54 -9.64 -20.40 -1.18
N TYR A 55 -9.85 -19.22 -0.59
CA TYR A 55 -9.45 -17.94 -1.16
C TYR A 55 -8.84 -16.99 -0.14
N LEU A 56 -7.77 -16.29 -0.52
CA LEU A 56 -7.26 -15.14 0.23
C LEU A 56 -7.78 -13.86 -0.42
N GLN A 57 -8.61 -13.12 0.33
CA GLN A 57 -8.96 -11.74 0.00
C GLN A 57 -8.08 -10.78 0.80
N THR A 58 -7.56 -9.75 0.15
CA THR A 58 -6.82 -8.69 0.84
C THR A 58 -7.44 -7.33 0.58
N LEU A 59 -7.49 -6.49 1.61
CA LEU A 59 -7.80 -5.08 1.47
C LEU A 59 -6.53 -4.29 1.76
N ALA A 60 -5.97 -3.69 0.71
CA ALA A 60 -4.83 -2.81 0.83
C ALA A 60 -5.28 -1.35 0.71
N THR A 61 -4.82 -0.54 1.66
CA THR A 61 -5.03 0.90 1.70
C THR A 61 -3.69 1.59 1.61
N GLY A 62 -3.55 2.51 0.65
CA GLY A 62 -2.33 3.28 0.44
C GLY A 62 -2.62 4.76 0.63
N GLU A 63 -1.80 5.41 1.44
CA GLU A 63 -2.02 6.78 1.91
C GLU A 63 -0.73 7.58 1.82
N LEU A 64 -0.82 8.82 1.34
CA LEU A 64 0.28 9.78 1.49
C LEU A 64 0.15 10.43 2.87
N ILE A 65 1.21 10.41 3.66
CA ILE A 65 1.19 10.88 5.05
C ILE A 65 2.30 11.89 5.33
N ASP A 66 2.08 12.70 6.36
CA ASP A 66 3.12 13.50 6.99
C ASP A 66 4.02 12.62 7.88
N GLU A 67 5.32 12.73 7.70
CA GLU A 67 6.33 11.94 8.43
C GLU A 67 6.30 12.21 9.96
N THR A 68 6.01 13.45 10.36
CA THR A 68 6.07 13.86 11.76
C THR A 68 4.80 13.47 12.52
N THR A 69 3.64 13.64 11.89
CA THR A 69 2.34 13.46 12.56
C THR A 69 1.64 12.15 12.21
N GLY A 70 1.98 11.52 11.07
CA GLY A 70 1.26 10.36 10.54
C GLY A 70 -0.11 10.70 9.94
N GLU A 71 -0.46 11.99 9.83
CA GLU A 71 -1.71 12.45 9.25
C GLU A 71 -1.69 12.40 7.72
N LEU A 72 -2.86 12.27 7.10
CA LEU A 72 -2.98 12.27 5.64
C LEU A 72 -2.53 13.60 5.06
N LEU A 73 -1.56 13.56 4.14
CA LEU A 73 -1.08 14.75 3.46
C LEU A 73 -2.07 15.17 2.36
N PRO A 74 -2.66 16.38 2.43
CA PRO A 74 -3.49 16.89 1.36
C PRO A 74 -2.61 17.40 0.21
N VAL A 75 -3.01 17.10 -1.02
CA VAL A 75 -2.44 17.70 -2.23
C VAL A 75 -3.59 18.39 -2.97
N ASN A 76 -3.47 19.70 -3.17
CA ASN A 76 -4.52 20.54 -3.77
C ASN A 76 -5.88 20.42 -3.06
N GLY A 77 -5.85 20.42 -1.71
CA GLY A 77 -7.04 20.38 -0.87
C GLY A 77 -7.74 19.01 -0.79
N SER A 78 -7.17 17.97 -1.43
CA SER A 78 -7.69 16.59 -1.36
C SER A 78 -6.64 15.66 -0.77
N THR A 79 -7.05 14.78 0.15
CA THR A 79 -6.16 13.74 0.68
C THR A 79 -5.91 12.65 -0.37
N ILE A 80 -4.72 12.07 -0.34
CA ILE A 80 -4.38 10.96 -1.21
C ILE A 80 -4.57 9.66 -0.45
N LYS A 81 -5.68 9.00 -0.77
CA LYS A 81 -6.00 7.66 -0.30
C LYS A 81 -6.47 6.81 -1.46
N VAL A 82 -5.90 5.63 -1.58
CA VAL A 82 -6.27 4.63 -2.59
C VAL A 82 -6.61 3.32 -1.89
N TYR A 83 -7.59 2.62 -2.45
CA TYR A 83 -8.02 1.32 -1.98
C TYR A 83 -7.80 0.31 -3.09
N HIS A 84 -7.36 -0.88 -2.72
CA HIS A 84 -7.22 -1.99 -3.63
C HIS A 84 -7.65 -3.27 -2.92
N ASN A 85 -8.47 -4.07 -3.60
CA ASN A 85 -8.97 -5.35 -3.07
C ASN A 85 -8.54 -6.49 -4.00
N PRO A 86 -7.26 -6.92 -3.97
CA PRO A 86 -6.83 -8.08 -4.73
C PRO A 86 -7.09 -9.37 -3.95
N GLY A 87 -7.17 -10.48 -4.66
CA GLY A 87 -7.27 -11.79 -4.04
C GLY A 87 -6.77 -12.90 -4.94
N LYS A 88 -6.51 -14.07 -4.33
CA LYS A 88 -5.90 -15.22 -4.98
C LYS A 88 -6.45 -16.53 -4.39
N PRO A 89 -6.71 -17.57 -5.22
CA PRO A 89 -7.05 -18.89 -4.71
C PRO A 89 -5.91 -19.47 -3.87
N LEU A 90 -6.23 -20.09 -2.73
CA LEU A 90 -5.24 -20.74 -1.88
C LEU A 90 -4.61 -21.97 -2.56
N SER A 91 -5.35 -22.63 -3.45
CA SER A 91 -4.84 -23.72 -4.28
C SER A 91 -3.72 -23.31 -5.24
N GLU A 92 -3.59 -22.01 -5.54
CA GLU A 92 -2.49 -21.43 -6.33
C GLU A 92 -1.30 -20.95 -5.48
N MET A 93 -1.31 -21.25 -4.17
CA MET A 93 -0.25 -20.88 -3.22
C MET A 93 0.51 -22.15 -2.81
N GLU A 94 1.61 -22.46 -3.51
CA GLU A 94 2.40 -23.69 -3.29
C GLU A 94 2.96 -23.83 -1.85
N ALA A 95 3.20 -22.69 -1.18
CA ALA A 95 3.55 -22.64 0.25
C ALA A 95 2.82 -21.46 0.90
N LEU A 96 1.73 -21.74 1.63
CA LEU A 96 0.76 -20.74 2.10
C LEU A 96 1.42 -19.52 2.77
N GLU A 97 2.26 -19.70 3.79
CA GLU A 97 2.82 -18.58 4.58
C GLU A 97 3.77 -17.68 3.79
N GLN A 98 4.75 -18.27 3.08
CA GLN A 98 5.69 -17.48 2.27
C GLN A 98 4.98 -16.81 1.09
N THR A 99 4.04 -17.51 0.45
CA THR A 99 3.31 -16.96 -0.69
C THR A 99 2.38 -15.82 -0.27
N ILE A 100 1.79 -15.87 0.93
CA ILE A 100 1.01 -14.74 1.49
C ILE A 100 1.94 -13.53 1.67
N THR A 101 3.13 -13.75 2.23
CA THR A 101 4.12 -12.68 2.44
C THR A 101 4.52 -12.02 1.12
N ASP A 102 4.82 -12.84 0.10
CA ASP A 102 5.19 -12.36 -1.24
C ASP A 102 4.03 -11.63 -1.91
N PHE A 103 2.81 -12.16 -1.79
CA PHE A 103 1.60 -11.50 -2.29
C PHE A 103 1.38 -10.14 -1.63
N ALA A 104 1.51 -10.05 -0.30
CA ALA A 104 1.40 -8.78 0.42
C ALA A 104 2.50 -7.79 0.02
N ALA A 105 3.71 -8.26 -0.31
CA ALA A 105 4.78 -7.41 -0.85
C ALA A 105 4.43 -6.84 -2.24
N ILE A 106 3.92 -7.66 -3.16
CA ILE A 106 3.44 -7.22 -4.48
C ILE A 106 2.33 -6.17 -4.33
N VAL A 107 1.36 -6.45 -3.46
CA VAL A 107 0.26 -5.52 -3.19
C VAL A 107 0.78 -4.21 -2.60
N THR A 108 1.79 -4.26 -1.72
CA THR A 108 2.44 -3.07 -1.16
C THR A 108 3.05 -2.20 -2.27
N GLU A 109 3.82 -2.81 -3.16
CA GLU A 109 4.43 -2.13 -4.30
C GLU A 109 3.35 -1.48 -5.19
N GLU A 110 2.30 -2.23 -5.54
CA GLU A 110 1.18 -1.68 -6.31
C GLU A 110 0.53 -0.47 -5.64
N MET A 111 0.37 -0.49 -4.32
CA MET A 111 -0.20 0.63 -3.57
C MET A 111 0.66 1.88 -3.68
N VAL A 112 1.98 1.74 -3.56
CA VAL A 112 2.91 2.87 -3.73
C VAL A 112 2.75 3.50 -5.12
N PHE A 113 2.73 2.69 -6.18
CA PHE A 113 2.50 3.20 -7.54
C PHE A 113 1.14 3.89 -7.69
N LYS A 114 0.07 3.32 -7.13
CA LYS A 114 -1.28 3.91 -7.17
C LYS A 114 -1.35 5.25 -6.43
N VAL A 115 -0.72 5.35 -5.25
CA VAL A 115 -0.61 6.61 -4.48
C VAL A 115 0.14 7.67 -5.29
N MET A 116 1.32 7.33 -5.83
CA MET A 116 2.13 8.26 -6.61
C MET A 116 1.41 8.73 -7.88
N ARG A 117 0.74 7.82 -8.59
CA ARG A 117 -0.08 8.15 -9.76
C ARG A 117 -1.24 9.09 -9.38
N ARG A 118 -1.89 8.87 -8.23
CA ARG A 118 -2.95 9.75 -7.73
C ARG A 118 -2.39 11.13 -7.39
N LYS A 119 -1.23 11.21 -6.73
CA LYS A 119 -0.51 12.48 -6.46
C LYS A 119 -0.26 13.25 -7.75
N GLN A 120 0.37 12.61 -8.73
CA GLN A 120 0.66 13.22 -10.02
C GLN A 120 -0.62 13.72 -10.71
N SER A 121 -1.67 12.90 -10.74
CA SER A 121 -2.95 13.28 -11.34
C SER A 121 -3.57 14.52 -10.68
N MET A 122 -3.41 14.67 -9.36
CA MET A 122 -3.92 15.84 -8.65
C MET A 122 -3.06 17.08 -8.86
N LEU A 123 -1.73 16.95 -8.89
CA LEU A 123 -0.81 18.05 -9.23
C LEU A 123 -1.07 18.57 -10.65
N SER A 124 -1.28 17.68 -11.62
CA SER A 124 -1.58 18.07 -13.00
C SER A 124 -2.89 18.84 -13.15
N ARG A 125 -3.89 18.64 -12.28
CA ARG A 125 -5.16 19.39 -12.31
C ARG A 125 -5.00 20.88 -11.98
N THR A 126 -3.88 21.28 -11.38
CA THR A 126 -3.62 22.69 -11.01
C THR A 126 -2.79 23.43 -12.06
N LEU A 127 -2.26 22.72 -13.05
CA LEU A 127 -1.46 23.28 -14.14
C LEU A 127 -2.28 23.60 -15.41
N LEU A 128 -3.61 23.51 -15.34
CA LEU A 128 -4.58 23.92 -16.36
C LEU A 128 -5.47 25.02 -15.79
#